data_AF-A0A7W8DXF2-F1
#
_entry.id   AF-A0A7W8DXF2-F1
#
_cell.length_a   1.000
_cell.length_b   1.000
_cell.length_c   1.000
_cell.angle_alpha   90.00
_cell.angle_beta   90.00
_cell.angle_gamma   90.00
#
_symmetry.space_group_name_H-M   'P 1'
#
loop_
_entity.id
_entity.type
_entity.pdbx_description
1 polymer ?
#
loop_
_entity_poly.entity_id
_entity_poly.type
_entity_poly.pdbx_seq_one_letter_code
_entity_poly.pdbx_strand_id
1 'polypeptide(L)' 'MAPNASATVDMRLERWACGKAEEIMLREGFRLIRSARSGTQSEIRETSLLMARAIAASLLEASSAHHTPAE' A
#
# COMPACT_ATOMS: atom_id res chain seq x y z
N MET A 1 5.75 11.52 31.90
CA MET A 1 5.54 11.73 30.46
C MET A 1 6.61 10.92 29.74
N ALA A 2 6.23 9.90 28.97
CA ALA A 2 7.18 9.05 28.24
C ALA A 2 7.30 9.57 26.79
N PRO A 3 8.35 10.34 26.45
CA PRO A 3 8.50 10.97 25.13
C PRO A 3 8.74 9.99 23.97
N ASN A 4 8.87 8.69 24.24
CA ASN A 4 9.37 7.72 23.27
C ASN A 4 8.29 6.84 22.62
N ALA A 5 7.06 6.81 23.15
CA ALA A 5 6.02 5.92 22.62
C ALA A 5 5.54 6.34 21.22
N SER A 6 5.32 7.63 20.99
CA SER A 6 4.90 8.17 19.68
C SER A 6 5.92 7.89 18.59
N ALA A 7 7.20 8.23 18.83
CA ALA A 7 8.28 8.04 17.86
C ALA A 7 8.47 6.56 17.47
N THR A 8 8.28 5.63 18.41
CA THR A 8 8.35 4.19 18.11
C THR A 8 7.16 3.69 17.30
N VAL A 9 5.97 4.28 17.45
CA VAL A 9 4.79 3.96 16.64
C VAL A 9 4.97 4.48 15.21
N ASP A 10 5.48 5.70 15.07
CA ASP A 10 5.73 6.33 13.77
C ASP A 10 6.74 5.54 12.93
N MET A 11 7.87 5.10 13.53
CA MET A 11 8.85 4.25 12.85
C MET A 11 8.30 2.88 12.42
N ARG A 12 7.41 2.28 13.23
CA ARG A 12 6.78 0.99 12.88
C ARG A 12 5.81 1.15 11.73
N LEU A 13 5.02 2.23 11.73
CA LEU A 13 4.10 2.56 10.66
C LEU A 13 4.85 2.84 9.35
N GLU A 14 5.92 3.63 9.41
CA GLU A 14 6.77 3.93 8.25
C GLU A 14 7.33 2.65 7.63
N ARG A 15 7.93 1.78 8.46
CA ARG A 15 8.49 0.51 7.98
C ARG A 15 7.43 -0.40 7.35
N TRP A 16 6.25 -0.49 7.96
CA TRP A 16 5.13 -1.23 7.40
C TRP A 16 4.67 -0.63 6.06
N ALA A 17 4.54 0.69 5.98
CA ALA A 17 4.11 1.41 4.79
C ALA A 17 5.09 1.21 3.64
N CYS A 18 6.40 1.28 3.90
CA CYS A 18 7.44 0.97 2.92
C CYS A 18 7.33 -0.48 2.42
N GLY A 19 7.15 -1.45 3.31
CA GLY A 19 7.00 -2.85 2.93
C GLY A 19 5.75 -3.11 2.08
N LYS A 20 4.61 -2.48 2.43
CA LYS A 20 3.38 -2.57 1.63
C LYS A 20 3.53 -1.92 0.26
N ALA A 21 4.17 -0.75 0.19
CA ALA A 21 4.43 -0.07 -1.07
C ALA A 21 5.31 -0.94 -1.98
N GLU A 22 6.36 -1.57 -1.44
CA GLU A 22 7.20 -2.51 -2.17
C GLU A 22 6.40 -3.71 -2.70
N GLU A 23 5.57 -4.34 -1.86
CA GLU A 23 4.71 -5.45 -2.29
C GLU A 23 3.79 -5.07 -3.45
N ILE A 24 3.12 -3.92 -3.36
CA ILE A 24 2.22 -3.41 -4.41
C ILE A 24 3.00 -3.13 -5.70
N MET A 25 4.20 -2.55 -5.61
CA MET A 25 5.04 -2.29 -6.77
C MET A 25 5.51 -3.58 -7.44
N LEU A 26 5.96 -4.56 -6.64
CA LEU A 26 6.43 -5.85 -7.13
C LEU A 26 5.31 -6.66 -7.81
N ARG A 27 4.07 -6.55 -7.32
CA ARG A 27 2.91 -7.27 -7.88
C ARG A 27 2.18 -6.50 -8.96
N GLU A 28 1.54 -5.40 -8.59
CA GLU A 28 0.65 -4.66 -9.50
C GLU A 28 1.45 -3.71 -10.40
N GLY A 29 2.52 -3.10 -9.89
CA GLY A 29 3.41 -2.25 -10.69
C GLY A 29 4.04 -3.01 -11.87
N PHE A 30 4.59 -4.21 -11.64
CA PHE A 30 5.13 -5.04 -12.73
C PHE A 30 4.07 -5.51 -13.72
N ARG A 31 2.86 -5.83 -13.27
CA ARG A 31 1.74 -6.16 -14.18
C ARG A 31 1.41 -4.97 -15.05
N LEU A 32 1.35 -3.76 -14.47
CA LEU A 32 1.06 -2.54 -15.21
C LEU A 32 2.14 -2.24 -16.24
N ILE A 33 3.42 -2.36 -15.89
CA ILE A 33 4.55 -2.21 -16.82
C ILE A 33 4.44 -3.21 -17.98
N ARG A 34 4.14 -4.48 -17.67
CA ARG A 34 3.96 -5.51 -18.71
C ARG A 34 2.79 -5.19 -19.64
N SER A 35 1.66 -4.77 -19.07
CA SER A 35 0.47 -4.37 -19.83
C SER A 35 0.74 -3.14 -20.69
N ALA A 36 1.46 -2.13 -20.19
CA ALA A 36 1.80 -0.93 -20.95
C ALA A 36 2.72 -1.21 -22.15
N ARG A 37 3.53 -2.27 -22.10
CA ARG A 37 4.48 -2.60 -23.17
C ARG A 37 3.83 -3.29 -24.37
N SER A 38 2.83 -4.15 -24.13
CA SER A 38 2.30 -5.04 -25.18
C SER A 38 0.79 -5.25 -25.12
N GLY A 39 0.10 -4.59 -24.19
CA GLY A 39 -1.32 -4.74 -23.97
C GLY A 39 -2.16 -3.70 -24.71
N THR A 40 -3.45 -4.01 -24.77
CA THR A 40 -4.51 -3.12 -25.25
C THR A 40 -4.80 -2.02 -24.24
N GLN A 41 -5.44 -0.94 -24.70
CA GLN A 41 -5.84 0.15 -23.80
C GLN A 41 -6.78 -0.32 -22.67
N SER A 42 -7.63 -1.32 -22.93
CA SER A 42 -8.48 -1.92 -21.89
C SER A 42 -7.68 -2.67 -20.84
N GLU A 43 -6.66 -3.45 -21.24
CA GLU A 43 -5.79 -4.17 -20.30
C GLU A 43 -4.98 -3.20 -19.43
N ILE A 44 -4.48 -2.11 -20.03
CA ILE A 44 -3.75 -1.07 -19.28
C ILE A 44 -4.68 -0.45 -18.22
N ARG A 45 -5.92 -0.12 -18.61
CA ARG A 45 -6.91 0.48 -17.71
C ARG A 45 -7.31 -0.47 -16.59
N GLU A 46 -7.53 -1.75 -16.89
CA GLU A 46 -7.84 -2.76 -15.89
C GLU A 46 -6.70 -2.94 -14.90
N THR A 47 -5.47 -3.06 -15.40
CA THR A 47 -4.29 -3.25 -14.55
C THR A 47 -4.01 -2.02 -13.68
N SER A 48 -4.26 -0.82 -14.22
CA SER A 48 -4.18 0.44 -13.47
C SER A 48 -5.22 0.49 -12.34
N LEU A 49 -6.44 0.00 -12.60
CA LEU A 49 -7.50 -0.07 -11.60
C LEU A 49 -7.17 -1.07 -10.48
N LEU A 50 -6.55 -2.21 -10.80
CA LEU A 50 -6.09 -3.17 -9.79
C LEU A 50 -5.04 -2.55 -8.85
N MET A 51 -4.06 -1.83 -9.42
CA MET A 51 -3.07 -1.11 -8.63
C MET A 51 -3.71 -0.06 -7.71
N ALA A 52 -4.64 0.75 -8.25
CA ALA A 52 -5.36 1.75 -7.45
C ALA A 52 -6.16 1.12 -6.31
N ARG A 53 -6.80 -0.04 -6.54
CA ARG A 53 -7.53 -0.79 -5.52
C ARG A 53 -6.60 -1.33 -4.42
N ALA A 54 -5.43 -1.84 -4.79
CA ALA A 54 -4.44 -2.33 -3.82
C ALA A 54 -3.94 -1.20 -2.90
N ILE A 55 -3.71 -0.02 -3.46
CA ILE A 55 -3.34 1.19 -2.68
C ILE A 55 -4.49 1.57 -1.75
N ALA A 56 -5.71 1.69 -2.26
CA ALA A 56 -6.87 2.06 -1.44
C ALA A 56 -7.13 1.06 -0.30
N ALA A 57 -7.02 -0.24 -0.56
CA ALA A 57 -7.15 -1.27 0.45
C ALA A 57 -6.08 -1.15 1.54
N SER A 58 -4.83 -0.85 1.16
CA SER A 58 -3.73 -0.68 2.12
C SER A 58 -3.94 0.57 2.99
N LEU A 59 -4.48 1.66 2.44
CA LEU A 59 -4.83 2.85 3.22
C LEU A 59 -5.95 2.57 4.24
N LEU A 60 -6.93 1.75 3.87
CA LEU A 60 -7.99 1.31 4.80
C LEU A 60 -7.44 0.38 5.89
N GLU A 61 -6.53 -0.52 5.55
CA GLU A 61 -5.83 -1.37 6.51
C GLU A 61 -5.09 -0.50 7.54
N ALA A 62 -4.33 0.49 7.06
CA ALA A 62 -3.62 1.45 7.92
C ALA A 62 -4.57 2.21 8.84
N SER A 63 -5.68 2.74 8.31
CA SER A 63 -6.63 3.52 9.12
C SER A 63 -7.33 2.67 10.19
N SER A 64 -7.59 1.38 9.92
CA SER A 64 -8.17 0.45 10.89
C SER A 64 -7.18 0.03 11.99
N ALA A 65 -5.88 -0.10 11.66
CA ALA A 65 -4.84 -0.49 12.61
C ALA A 65 -4.58 0.58 13.68
N HIS A 66 -4.89 1.85 13.39
CA HIS A 66 -4.83 2.93 14.37
C HIS A 66 -6.05 2.99 15.31
N HIS A 67 -7.09 2.19 15.05
CA HIS A 67 -8.38 2.30 15.72
C HIS A 67 -8.66 1.22 16.77
N THR A 68 -7.77 0.24 16.98
CA THR A 68 -7.90 -0.72 18.08
C THR A 68 -7.56 -0.03 19.40
N PRO A 69 -8.54 0.26 20.28
CA PRO A 69 -8.25 0.73 21.63
C PRO A 69 -7.54 -0.43 22.35
N ALA A 70 -6.49 -0.11 23.10
CA ALA A 70 -5.89 -1.05 24.02
C ALA A 70 -6.95 -1.46 25.05
N GLU A 71 -7.40 -2.72 25.00
CA GLU A 71 -8.01 -3.41 26.15
C GLU A 71 -6.91 -3.91 27.10
#